data_AF-A0A2Z5UCX0-F1
#
_entry.id   AF-A0A2Z5UCX0-F1
#
_cell.length_a   1.000
_cell.length_b   1.000
_cell.length_c   1.000
_cell.angle_alpha   90.00
_cell.angle_beta   90.00
_cell.angle_gamma   90.00
#
_symmetry.space_group_name_H-M   'P 1'
#
loop_
_entity.id
_entity.type
_entity.pdbx_description
1 polymer ?
#
loop_
_entity_poly.entity_id
_entity_poly.type
_entity_poly.pdbx_seq_one_letter_code
_entity_poly.pdbx_strand_id
1 'polypeptide(L)'
;MTRPKSLQVHVTVELAERVRAAAKRRDISVSEWIRSLLSQACENDDLASKLETSVDRISRQAVFTMVGVDALLAGHADHGLRERAHQAYARKCKELGLTANAGEGGSDEA
;
A
#
# COMPACT_ATOMS: atom_id res chain seq x y z
N MET A 1 -0.50 -28.60 23.94
CA MET A 1 -1.24 -27.35 23.68
C MET A 1 -0.77 -26.29 24.67
N THR A 2 -0.28 -25.15 24.20
CA THR A 2 0.22 -24.06 25.05
C THR A 2 -0.96 -23.36 25.72
N ARG A 3 -0.88 -23.09 27.03
CA ARG A 3 -1.96 -22.38 27.74
C ARG A 3 -2.11 -20.95 27.21
N PRO A 4 -3.35 -20.45 27.03
CA PRO A 4 -3.57 -19.04 26.70
C PRO A 4 -2.96 -18.12 27.76
N LYS A 5 -2.30 -17.04 27.33
CA LYS A 5 -1.85 -15.96 28.23
C LYS A 5 -2.93 -14.87 28.33
N SER A 6 -3.19 -14.38 29.54
CA SER A 6 -4.09 -13.24 29.76
C SER A 6 -3.37 -11.92 29.52
N LEU A 7 -4.00 -11.02 28.77
CA LEU A 7 -3.58 -9.63 28.61
C LEU A 7 -4.51 -8.75 29.46
N GLN A 8 -3.95 -7.93 30.34
CA GLN A 8 -4.71 -6.96 31.13
C GLN A 8 -4.63 -5.59 30.44
N VAL A 9 -5.80 -4.99 30.18
CA VAL A 9 -5.91 -3.66 29.55
C VAL A 9 -6.90 -2.82 30.35
N HIS A 10 -6.50 -1.58 30.64
CA HIS A 10 -7.39 -0.59 31.22
C HIS A 10 -8.19 0.08 30.11
N VAL A 11 -9.51 0.09 30.24
CA VAL A 11 -10.43 0.69 29.29
C VAL A 11 -11.41 1.60 30.02
N THR A 12 -12.01 2.55 29.29
CA THR A 12 -13.11 3.34 29.83
C THR A 12 -14.32 2.45 30.12
N VAL A 13 -15.18 2.87 31.05
CA VAL A 13 -16.42 2.16 31.38
C VAL A 13 -17.29 1.98 30.14
N GLU A 14 -17.41 3.03 29.33
CA GLU A 14 -18.18 3.00 28.08
C GLU A 14 -17.66 1.91 27.11
N LEU A 15 -16.34 1.81 26.94
CA LEU A 15 -15.75 0.79 26.08
C LEU A 15 -15.99 -0.61 26.63
N ALA A 16 -15.85 -0.82 27.95
CA ALA A 16 -16.13 -2.10 28.59
C ALA A 16 -17.58 -2.56 28.35
N GLU A 17 -18.55 -1.65 28.47
CA GLU A 17 -19.96 -1.95 28.19
C GLU A 17 -20.20 -2.28 26.72
N ARG A 18 -19.59 -1.52 25.80
CA ARG A 18 -19.69 -1.80 24.36
C ARG A 18 -19.11 -3.16 23.99
N VAL A 19 -17.97 -3.53 24.60
CA VAL A 19 -17.32 -4.84 24.44
C VAL A 19 -18.25 -5.96 24.93
N ARG A 20 -18.80 -5.83 26.14
CA ARG A 20 -19.74 -6.81 26.71
C ARG A 20 -20.99 -6.98 25.85
N ALA A 21 -21.58 -5.87 25.41
CA ALA A 21 -22.74 -5.89 24.53
C ALA A 21 -22.41 -6.55 23.17
N ALA A 22 -21.23 -6.30 22.61
CA ALA A 22 -20.81 -6.88 21.35
C ALA A 22 -20.57 -8.40 21.41
N ALA A 23 -20.01 -8.88 22.52
CA ALA A 23 -19.84 -10.31 22.79
C ALA A 23 -21.21 -10.98 23.01
N LYS A 24 -22.09 -10.38 23.82
CA LYS A 24 -23.46 -10.87 24.06
C LYS A 24 -24.28 -10.99 22.78
N ARG A 25 -24.21 -10.00 21.88
CA ARG A 25 -24.90 -10.05 20.58
C ARG A 25 -24.44 -11.20 19.67
N ARG A 26 -23.25 -11.75 19.91
CA ARG A 26 -22.65 -12.84 19.12
C ARG A 26 -22.69 -14.18 19.85
N ASP A 27 -23.27 -14.22 21.05
CA ASP A 27 -23.34 -15.40 21.91
C ASP A 27 -21.97 -16.04 22.19
N ILE A 28 -20.94 -15.21 22.39
CA ILE A 28 -19.58 -15.66 22.71
C ILE A 28 -19.05 -14.95 23.96
N SER A 29 -17.98 -15.51 24.53
CA SER A 29 -17.31 -14.88 25.67
C SER A 29 -16.62 -13.57 25.27
N VAL A 30 -16.50 -12.64 26.23
CA VAL A 30 -15.76 -11.38 26.02
C VAL A 30 -14.31 -11.65 25.61
N SER A 31 -13.66 -12.63 26.24
CA SER A 31 -12.28 -13.01 25.92
C SER A 31 -12.13 -13.52 24.50
N GLU A 32 -13.10 -14.28 23.99
CA GLU A 32 -13.11 -14.77 22.62
C GLU A 32 -13.35 -13.66 21.61
N TRP A 33 -14.29 -12.76 21.90
CA TRP A 33 -14.54 -11.60 21.06
C TRP A 33 -13.33 -10.67 20.96
N ILE A 34 -12.69 -10.36 22.11
CA ILE A 34 -11.44 -9.56 22.14
C ILE A 34 -10.33 -10.28 21.39
N ARG A 35 -10.16 -11.59 21.57
CA ARG A 35 -9.16 -12.37 20.84
C ARG A 35 -9.37 -12.27 19.32
N SER A 36 -10.62 -12.38 18.85
CA SER A 36 -10.94 -12.27 17.43
C SER A 36 -10.57 -10.90 16.86
N LEU A 37 -10.91 -9.82 17.59
CA LEU A 37 -10.54 -8.47 17.20
C LEU A 37 -9.02 -8.26 17.16
N LEU A 38 -8.30 -8.77 18.17
CA LEU A 38 -6.84 -8.67 18.20
C LEU A 38 -6.20 -9.45 17.05
N SER A 39 -6.69 -10.65 16.74
CA SER A 39 -6.20 -11.43 15.58
C SER A 39 -6.37 -10.65 14.28
N GLN A 40 -7.57 -10.13 14.05
CA GLN A 40 -7.86 -9.33 12.84
C GLN A 40 -7.01 -8.07 12.78
N ALA A 41 -6.81 -7.38 13.90
CA ALA A 41 -5.96 -6.18 13.95
C ALA A 41 -4.50 -6.51 13.61
N CYS A 42 -3.94 -7.59 14.18
CA CYS A 42 -2.58 -8.02 13.87
C CYS A 42 -2.41 -8.50 12.43
N GLU A 43 -3.37 -9.26 11.90
CA GLU A 43 -3.35 -9.72 10.51
C GLU A 43 -3.40 -8.54 9.53
N ASN A 44 -4.24 -7.55 9.80
CA ASN A 44 -4.34 -6.35 8.97
C ASN A 44 -3.07 -5.48 9.05
N ASP A 45 -2.45 -5.37 10.21
CA ASP A 45 -1.18 -4.64 10.40
C ASP A 45 -0.03 -5.29 9.62
N ASP A 46 0.05 -6.63 9.68
CA ASP A 46 1.00 -7.41 8.89
C ASP A 46 0.77 -7.22 7.38
N LEU A 47 -0.49 -7.24 6.94
CA LEU A 47 -0.85 -7.04 5.54
C LEU A 47 -0.54 -5.62 5.07
N ALA A 48 -0.86 -4.61 5.87
CA ALA A 48 -0.57 -3.21 5.57
C ALA A 48 0.95 -2.99 5.45
N SER A 49 1.72 -3.50 6.41
CA SER A 49 3.19 -3.42 6.41
C SER A 49 3.82 -4.12 5.19
N LYS A 50 3.29 -5.30 4.82
CA LYS A 50 3.74 -6.03 3.62
C LYS A 50 3.38 -5.29 2.34
N LEU A 51 2.19 -4.68 2.29
CA LEU A 51 1.74 -3.90 1.14
C LEU A 51 2.62 -2.66 0.97
N GLU A 52 2.88 -1.91 2.03
CA GLU A 52 3.73 -0.71 2.01
C GLU A 52 5.15 -1.06 1.53
N THR A 53 5.75 -2.11 2.10
CA THR A 53 7.07 -2.61 1.68
C THR A 53 7.06 -3.04 0.20
N SER A 54 5.97 -3.67 -0.25
CA SER A 54 5.85 -4.11 -1.65
C SER A 54 5.69 -2.93 -2.60
N VAL A 55 4.92 -1.91 -2.23
CA VAL A 55 4.75 -0.68 -3.00
C VAL A 55 6.09 0.05 -3.11
N ASP A 56 6.83 0.25 -2.01
CA ASP A 56 8.16 0.88 -2.06
C ASP A 56 9.12 0.11 -2.99
N ARG A 57 9.13 -1.21 -2.90
CA ARG A 57 9.95 -2.06 -3.79
C ARG A 57 9.56 -1.92 -5.25
N ILE A 58 8.25 -1.93 -5.56
CA ILE A 58 7.75 -1.77 -6.93
C ILE A 58 8.08 -0.37 -7.46
N SER A 59 7.91 0.67 -6.66
CA SER A 59 8.24 2.05 -7.01
C SER A 59 9.73 2.20 -7.33
N ARG A 60 10.62 1.68 -6.49
CA ARG A 60 12.08 1.69 -6.76
C ARG A 60 12.42 0.97 -8.06
N GLN A 61 11.82 -0.19 -8.31
CA GLN A 61 12.05 -0.93 -9.54
C GLN A 61 11.51 -0.21 -10.78
N ALA A 62 10.34 0.42 -10.68
CA ALA A 62 9.74 1.21 -11.76
C ALA A 62 10.63 2.40 -12.11
N VAL A 63 11.13 3.14 -11.11
CA VAL A 63 12.06 4.25 -11.31
C VAL A 63 13.35 3.76 -11.98
N PHE A 64 13.94 2.67 -11.48
CA PHE A 64 15.15 2.10 -12.09
C PHE A 64 14.92 1.69 -13.55
N THR A 65 13.77 1.07 -13.85
CA THR A 65 13.40 0.66 -15.20
C THR A 65 13.22 1.88 -16.11
N MET A 66 12.54 2.91 -15.64
CA MET A 66 12.35 4.17 -16.38
C MET A 66 13.68 4.80 -16.75
N VAL A 67 14.58 4.97 -15.76
CA VAL A 67 15.91 5.56 -15.97
C VAL A 67 16.76 4.69 -16.89
N GLY A 68 16.75 3.36 -16.69
CA GLY A 68 17.51 2.43 -17.53
C GLY A 68 17.05 2.45 -18.99
N VAL A 69 15.74 2.45 -19.23
CA VAL A 69 15.18 2.54 -20.59
C VAL A 69 15.51 3.90 -21.22
N ASP A 70 15.40 5.00 -20.48
CA ASP A 70 15.74 6.32 -21.00
C ASP A 70 17.23 6.43 -21.38
N ALA A 71 18.13 5.87 -20.55
CA ALA A 71 19.56 5.82 -20.86
C ALA A 71 19.85 4.99 -22.12
N LEU A 72 19.17 3.85 -22.30
CA LEU A 72 19.29 3.03 -23.51
C LEU A 72 18.78 3.77 -24.76
N LEU A 73 17.66 4.49 -24.65
CA LEU A 73 17.10 5.28 -25.74
C LEU A 73 17.98 6.48 -26.09
N ALA A 74 18.58 7.14 -25.10
CA ALA A 74 19.49 8.26 -25.30
C ALA A 74 20.80 7.84 -25.99
N GLY A 75 21.32 6.65 -25.68
CA GLY A 75 22.51 6.08 -26.31
C GLY A 75 22.26 5.38 -27.66
N HIS A 76 21.01 5.33 -28.13
CA HIS A 76 20.65 4.61 -29.35
C HIS A 76 21.09 5.38 -30.61
N ALA A 77 21.47 4.64 -31.67
CA ALA A 77 21.92 5.23 -32.93
C ALA A 77 20.83 6.04 -33.66
N ASP A 78 19.56 5.69 -33.43
CA ASP A 78 18.40 6.48 -33.89
C ASP A 78 18.01 7.51 -32.82
N HIS A 79 18.45 8.76 -33.01
CA HIS A 79 18.18 9.87 -32.10
C HIS A 79 16.70 10.27 -32.01
N GLY A 80 15.86 9.87 -32.98
CA GLY A 80 14.42 10.11 -32.93
C GLY A 80 13.63 9.04 -32.17
N LEU A 81 14.26 7.91 -31.83
CA LEU A 81 13.59 6.78 -31.20
C LEU A 81 13.04 7.14 -29.81
N ARG A 82 13.81 7.90 -29.01
CA ARG A 82 13.41 8.34 -27.68
C ARG A 82 12.07 9.09 -27.71
N GLU A 83 11.99 10.12 -28.54
CA GLU A 83 10.79 10.94 -28.72
C GLU A 83 9.58 10.10 -29.15
N ARG A 84 9.75 9.20 -30.12
CA ARG A 84 8.66 8.31 -30.56
C ARG A 84 8.21 7.34 -29.47
N ALA A 85 9.11 6.87 -28.62
CA ALA A 85 8.78 6.01 -27.48
C ALA A 85 7.93 6.76 -26.43
N HIS A 86 8.30 8.00 -26.08
CA HIS A 86 7.49 8.84 -25.18
C HIS A 86 6.10 9.13 -25.75
N GLN A 87 6.02 9.45 -27.05
CA GLN A 87 4.72 9.68 -27.70
C GLN A 87 3.85 8.42 -27.72
N ALA A 88 4.45 7.24 -27.96
CA ALA A 88 3.73 5.97 -27.89
C ALA A 88 3.23 5.66 -26.48
N TYR A 89 4.05 5.91 -25.46
CA TYR A 89 3.65 5.78 -24.06
C TYR A 89 2.47 6.71 -23.72
N ALA A 90 2.54 7.99 -24.09
CA ALA A 90 1.46 8.95 -23.84
C ALA A 90 0.14 8.53 -24.49
N ARG A 91 0.18 8.00 -25.73
CA ARG A 91 -1.01 7.44 -26.40
C ARG A 91 -1.58 6.25 -25.63
N LYS A 92 -0.72 5.32 -25.18
CA LYS A 92 -1.15 4.14 -24.44
C LYS A 92 -1.74 4.47 -23.06
N CYS A 93 -1.16 5.43 -22.35
CA CYS A 93 -1.74 5.92 -21.09
C CYS A 93 -3.14 6.50 -21.31
N LYS A 94 -3.33 7.30 -22.37
CA LYS A 94 -4.63 7.85 -22.74
C LYS A 94 -5.65 6.76 -23.09
N GLU A 95 -5.25 5.74 -23.86
CA GLU A 95 -6.10 4.59 -24.20
C GLU A 95 -6.54 3.80 -22.97
N LEU A 96 -5.67 3.70 -21.96
CA LEU A 96 -5.95 2.98 -20.71
C LEU A 96 -6.64 3.83 -19.64
N GLY A 97 -6.93 5.10 -19.91
CA GLY A 97 -7.50 6.02 -18.92
C GLY A 97 -6.54 6.38 -17.78
N LEU A 98 -5.24 6.13 -17.95
CA LEU A 98 -4.20 6.50 -17.00
C LEU A 98 -3.84 7.97 -17.26
N THR A 99 -4.41 8.89 -16.48
CA THR A 99 -4.02 10.30 -16.54
C THR A 99 -2.59 10.46 -16.03
N ALA A 100 -1.73 11.14 -16.78
CA ALA A 100 -0.42 11.53 -16.29
C ALA A 100 -0.62 12.47 -15.09
N ASN A 101 -0.15 12.06 -13.90
CA ASN A 101 -0.05 12.97 -12.77
C ASN A 101 1.03 14.00 -13.12
N ALA A 102 0.60 15.18 -13.59
CA ALA A 102 1.47 16.31 -13.93
C ALA A 102 2.00 17.01 -12.65
N GLY A 103 2.55 16.25 -11.70
CA GLY A 103 2.78 16.72 -10.32
C GLY A 103 4.21 16.64 -9.79
N GLU A 104 5.17 16.00 -10.47
CA GLU A 104 6.54 15.88 -9.95
C GLU A 104 7.56 16.11 -11.05
N GLY A 105 8.21 17.28 -11.04
CA GLY A 105 9.40 17.52 -11.87
C GLY A 105 9.60 18.96 -12.33
N GLY A 106 9.96 19.86 -11.40
CA GLY A 106 10.84 21.01 -11.59
C GLY A 106 10.68 21.88 -12.84
N SER A 107 9.94 22.98 -12.70
CA SER A 107 10.09 24.15 -13.57
C SER A 107 10.45 25.36 -12.71
N ASP A 108 11.75 25.58 -12.49
CA ASP A 108 12.39 26.91 -12.48
C ASP A 108 13.91 26.76 -12.30
N GLU A 109 14.63 26.71 -13.41
CA GLU A 109 15.96 27.32 -13.51
C GLU A 109 15.95 28.15 -14.80
N ALA A 110 15.76 29.46 -14.65
CA ALA A 110 16.08 30.50 -15.62
C ALA A 110 16.37 31.81 -14.88
#